data_AF-A0A955G0F9-F1
#
_entry.id   AF-A0A955G0F9-F1
#
_cell.length_a   1.000
_cell.length_b   1.000
_cell.length_c   1.000
_cell.angle_alpha   90.00
_cell.angle_beta   90.00
_cell.angle_gamma   90.00
#
_symmetry.space_group_name_H-M   'P 1'
#
loop_
_entity.id
_entity.type
_entity.pdbx_description
1 polymer ?
#
loop_
_entity_poly.entity_id
_entity_poly.type
_entity_poly.pdbx_seq_one_letter_code
_entity_poly.pdbx_strand_id
1 'polypeptide(L)'
;MAENKTKPTSISVDTFLTTVDDKRQAEARILIKLMQQISGEKPVMWGPSIIGFGTHHYKSEAGKEGDTALLGFSPRKTSLTIYFYEGFDRYGKELEKLGKHKTSKGCLYINKLADIDREVLTSMVQQSYLLATTPQKKIASVNEYIESIPNAARAKFDELRELVRDAFPEGNEVVSYGIIGYKLGDKRARVFVSGWKDHVAMYPVPKDPDLQRELAPYIIGKGTLWFSLDAPLPKKLLQDAVQALTSTGE
;
A
#
# COMPACT_ATOMS: atom_id res chain seq x y z
N MET A 1 0.11 0.56 -22.90
CA MET A 1 0.46 0.44 -21.46
C MET A 1 1.89 -0.08 -21.37
N ALA A 2 2.76 0.50 -20.55
CA ALA A 2 4.13 0.00 -20.40
C ALA A 2 4.11 -1.38 -19.73
N GLU A 3 4.65 -2.37 -20.41
CA GLU A 3 4.75 -3.75 -19.91
C GLU A 3 5.61 -3.79 -18.64
N ASN A 4 5.26 -4.67 -17.69
CA ASN A 4 6.08 -4.86 -16.48
C ASN A 4 7.45 -5.42 -16.91
N LYS A 5 8.50 -4.61 -16.72
CA LYS A 5 9.88 -4.96 -17.12
C LYS A 5 10.55 -5.96 -16.17
N THR A 6 9.98 -6.16 -14.99
CA THR A 6 10.51 -7.06 -13.97
C THR A 6 9.74 -8.38 -14.03
N LYS A 7 10.25 -9.33 -14.83
CA LYS A 7 9.70 -10.68 -15.00
C LYS A 7 10.77 -11.73 -14.71
N PRO A 8 10.41 -12.97 -14.32
CA PRO A 8 11.36 -14.07 -14.20
C PRO A 8 12.12 -14.28 -15.52
N THR A 9 13.39 -14.65 -15.43
CA THR A 9 14.26 -14.91 -16.58
C THR A 9 14.88 -16.30 -16.48
N SER A 10 15.44 -16.79 -17.59
CA SER A 10 16.20 -18.04 -17.63
C SER A 10 17.67 -17.87 -17.19
N ILE A 11 18.11 -16.64 -16.88
CA ILE A 11 19.47 -16.37 -16.44
C ILE A 11 19.65 -16.95 -15.02
N SER A 12 20.70 -17.74 -14.83
CA SER A 12 21.01 -18.31 -13.52
C SER A 12 21.52 -17.22 -12.56
N VAL A 13 21.15 -17.33 -11.29
CA VAL A 13 21.61 -16.39 -10.25
C VAL A 13 23.13 -16.46 -10.09
N ASP A 14 23.74 -17.63 -10.17
CA ASP A 14 25.20 -17.76 -10.08
C ASP A 14 25.92 -17.12 -11.28
N THR A 15 25.38 -17.26 -12.49
CA THR A 15 25.91 -16.55 -13.68
C THR A 15 25.76 -15.04 -13.53
N PHE A 16 24.66 -14.55 -12.94
CA PHE A 16 24.53 -13.13 -12.65
C PHE A 16 25.56 -12.67 -11.61
N LEU A 17 25.75 -13.43 -10.54
CA LEU A 17 26.67 -13.05 -9.46
C LEU A 17 28.12 -12.92 -9.94
N THR A 18 28.58 -13.68 -10.94
CA THR A 18 29.94 -13.52 -11.48
C THR A 18 30.19 -12.15 -12.13
N THR A 19 29.12 -11.41 -12.46
CA THR A 19 29.18 -10.04 -13.02
C THR A 19 29.22 -8.95 -11.95
N VAL A 20 28.99 -9.32 -10.69
CA VAL A 20 28.93 -8.44 -9.53
C VAL A 20 30.32 -8.42 -8.87
N ASP A 21 30.73 -7.31 -8.25
CA ASP A 21 32.03 -7.27 -7.54
C ASP A 21 32.07 -8.23 -6.35
N ASP A 22 33.25 -8.75 -6.02
CA ASP A 22 33.43 -9.82 -5.01
C ASP A 22 32.80 -9.50 -3.65
N LYS A 23 32.90 -8.24 -3.22
CA LYS A 23 32.28 -7.78 -1.98
C LYS A 23 30.76 -7.93 -2.05
N ARG A 24 30.14 -7.43 -3.13
CA ARG A 24 28.69 -7.53 -3.34
C ARG A 24 28.24 -8.97 -3.57
N GLN A 25 29.06 -9.83 -4.18
CA GLN A 25 28.76 -11.26 -4.30
C GLN A 25 28.65 -11.92 -2.91
N ALA A 26 29.61 -11.67 -2.02
CA ALA A 26 29.59 -12.24 -0.67
C ALA A 26 28.34 -11.79 0.11
N GLU A 27 28.00 -10.50 0.06
CA GLU A 27 26.80 -9.97 0.70
C GLU A 27 25.50 -10.52 0.07
N ALA A 28 25.47 -10.67 -1.26
CA ALA A 28 24.34 -11.25 -1.97
C ALA A 28 24.10 -12.70 -1.55
N ARG A 29 25.15 -13.51 -1.38
CA ARG A 29 25.02 -14.91 -0.91
C ARG A 29 24.43 -15.00 0.50
N ILE A 30 24.74 -14.04 1.38
CA ILE A 30 24.13 -13.95 2.72
C ILE A 30 22.62 -13.68 2.59
N LEU A 31 22.23 -12.69 1.78
CA LEU A 31 20.82 -12.36 1.56
C LEU A 31 20.05 -13.49 0.86
N ILE A 32 20.68 -14.19 -0.09
CA ILE A 32 20.09 -15.37 -0.74
C ILE A 32 19.75 -16.42 0.30
N LYS A 33 20.71 -16.77 1.17
CA LYS A 33 20.49 -17.76 2.22
C LYS A 33 19.37 -17.33 3.16
N LEU A 34 19.37 -16.08 3.61
CA LEU A 34 18.34 -15.52 4.48
C LEU A 34 16.94 -15.63 3.86
N MET A 35 16.76 -15.11 2.64
CA MET A 35 15.45 -15.09 1.98
C MET A 35 14.99 -16.50 1.60
N GLN A 36 15.91 -17.40 1.22
CA GLN A 36 15.59 -18.80 0.98
C GLN A 36 15.16 -19.52 2.28
N GLN A 37 15.79 -19.23 3.42
CA GLN A 37 15.38 -19.78 4.71
C GLN A 37 13.98 -19.30 5.15
N ILE A 38 13.67 -18.02 4.91
CA ILE A 38 12.35 -17.45 5.26
C ILE A 38 11.25 -17.96 4.33
N SER A 39 11.52 -17.97 3.01
CA SER A 39 10.48 -18.27 2.01
C SER A 39 10.34 -19.74 1.66
N GLY A 40 11.38 -20.56 1.87
CA GLY A 40 11.47 -21.91 1.31
C GLY A 40 11.73 -21.97 -0.20
N GLU A 41 11.84 -20.82 -0.88
CA GLU A 41 11.90 -20.72 -2.33
C GLU A 41 13.34 -20.65 -2.85
N LYS A 42 13.57 -21.15 -4.07
CA LYS A 42 14.85 -20.98 -4.76
C LYS A 42 14.97 -19.56 -5.34
N PRO A 43 16.18 -18.96 -5.36
CA PRO A 43 16.37 -17.65 -5.96
C PRO A 43 16.22 -17.72 -7.48
N VAL A 44 15.50 -16.75 -8.06
CA VAL A 44 15.29 -16.59 -9.51
C VAL A 44 15.69 -15.18 -9.93
N MET A 45 16.28 -15.03 -11.12
CA MET A 45 16.54 -13.71 -11.68
C MET A 45 15.26 -13.07 -12.23
N TRP A 46 14.93 -11.88 -11.75
CA TRP A 46 13.85 -11.04 -12.21
C TRP A 46 14.40 -9.80 -12.93
N GLY A 47 14.09 -9.68 -14.21
CA GLY A 47 14.68 -8.68 -15.08
C GLY A 47 16.22 -8.70 -15.04
N PRO A 48 16.90 -7.56 -15.18
CA PRO A 48 18.35 -7.54 -15.36
C PRO A 48 19.16 -7.62 -14.06
N SER A 49 18.55 -7.46 -12.88
CA SER A 49 19.33 -7.23 -11.65
C SER A 49 18.64 -7.58 -10.34
N ILE A 50 17.43 -8.15 -10.36
CA ILE A 50 16.72 -8.51 -9.12
C ILE A 50 16.86 -10.02 -8.93
N ILE A 51 17.28 -10.42 -7.74
CA ILE A 51 17.21 -11.79 -7.27
C ILE A 51 15.94 -11.88 -6.42
N GLY A 52 14.97 -12.65 -6.88
CA GLY A 52 13.64 -12.78 -6.27
C GLY A 52 13.36 -14.19 -5.78
N PHE A 53 12.41 -14.30 -4.86
CA PHE A 53 11.98 -15.54 -4.20
C PHE A 53 10.46 -15.63 -4.22
N GLY A 54 9.95 -16.77 -4.70
CA GLY A 54 8.52 -16.98 -4.91
C GLY A 54 7.90 -16.00 -5.91
N THR A 55 6.60 -16.15 -6.13
CA THR A 55 5.83 -15.30 -7.04
C THR A 55 4.49 -14.94 -6.41
N HIS A 56 4.16 -13.66 -6.41
CA HIS A 56 2.85 -13.14 -6.09
C HIS A 56 2.21 -12.52 -7.34
N HIS A 57 1.04 -13.03 -7.68
CA HIS A 57 0.21 -12.47 -8.73
C HIS A 57 -0.71 -11.40 -8.13
N TYR A 58 -0.53 -10.15 -8.53
CA TYR A 58 -1.36 -9.03 -8.07
C TYR A 58 -2.36 -8.63 -9.15
N LYS A 59 -3.57 -8.28 -8.70
CA LYS A 59 -4.59 -7.60 -9.50
C LYS A 59 -5.09 -6.38 -8.75
N SER A 60 -4.84 -5.20 -9.32
CA SER A 60 -5.36 -3.95 -8.79
C SER A 60 -6.83 -3.78 -9.16
N GLU A 61 -7.55 -2.99 -8.37
CA GLU A 61 -8.95 -2.62 -8.66
C GLU A 61 -9.09 -1.79 -9.94
N ALA A 62 -8.03 -1.09 -10.34
CA ALA A 62 -7.97 -0.38 -11.63
C ALA A 62 -7.78 -1.32 -12.84
N GLY A 63 -7.75 -2.65 -12.63
CA GLY A 63 -7.62 -3.67 -13.67
C GLY A 63 -6.18 -3.96 -14.09
N LYS A 64 -5.18 -3.27 -13.53
CA LYS A 64 -3.77 -3.62 -13.76
C LYS A 64 -3.45 -4.90 -13.01
N GLU A 65 -2.88 -5.87 -13.72
CA GLU A 65 -2.54 -7.19 -13.22
C GLU A 65 -1.07 -7.50 -13.56
N GLY A 66 -0.43 -8.39 -12.82
CA GLY A 66 0.90 -8.88 -13.14
C GLY A 66 1.55 -9.62 -11.97
N ASP A 67 2.78 -10.06 -12.21
CA ASP A 67 3.54 -10.82 -11.22
C ASP A 67 4.67 -9.98 -10.61
N THR A 68 4.98 -10.29 -9.35
CA THR A 68 6.17 -9.80 -8.64
C THR A 68 6.75 -10.94 -7.81
N ALA A 69 8.02 -10.83 -7.44
CA ALA A 69 8.59 -11.71 -6.42
C ALA A 69 7.93 -11.44 -5.05
N LEU A 70 7.84 -12.46 -4.17
CA LEU A 70 7.38 -12.27 -2.79
C LEU A 70 8.42 -11.53 -1.95
N LEU A 71 9.68 -11.94 -2.11
CA LEU A 71 10.85 -11.24 -1.58
C LEU A 71 11.83 -10.98 -2.72
N GLY A 72 12.61 -9.92 -2.62
CA GLY A 72 13.70 -9.73 -3.56
C GLY A 72 14.69 -8.64 -3.17
N PHE A 73 15.84 -8.67 -3.82
CA PHE A 73 16.86 -7.63 -3.68
C PHE A 73 17.72 -7.49 -4.94
N SER A 74 18.43 -6.37 -5.06
CA SER A 74 19.44 -6.12 -6.10
C SER A 74 20.80 -5.79 -5.48
N PRO A 75 21.87 -6.56 -5.76
CA PRO A 75 23.23 -6.24 -5.32
C PRO A 75 23.90 -5.22 -6.25
N ARG A 76 23.49 -3.96 -6.16
CA ARG A 76 24.04 -2.89 -7.00
C ARG A 76 25.40 -2.43 -6.47
N LYS A 77 26.25 -1.91 -7.36
CA LYS A 77 27.58 -1.40 -7.03
C LYS A 77 27.56 -0.42 -5.84
N THR A 78 26.65 0.56 -5.87
CA THR A 78 26.56 1.60 -4.83
C THR A 78 25.74 1.21 -3.60
N SER A 79 24.89 0.17 -3.68
CA SER A 79 24.07 -0.28 -2.55
C SER A 79 23.46 -1.66 -2.78
N LEU A 80 23.25 -2.41 -1.70
CA LEU A 80 22.27 -3.49 -1.66
C LEU A 80 20.89 -2.85 -1.53
N THR A 81 20.01 -3.12 -2.49
CA THR A 81 18.62 -2.65 -2.46
C THR A 81 17.71 -3.82 -2.15
N ILE A 82 17.05 -3.81 -0.99
CA ILE A 82 16.07 -4.82 -0.59
C ILE A 82 14.66 -4.26 -0.82
N TYR A 83 13.77 -5.05 -1.40
CA TYR A 83 12.43 -4.61 -1.77
C TYR A 83 11.40 -4.98 -0.68
N PHE A 84 10.64 -3.98 -0.23
CA PHE A 84 9.50 -4.08 0.67
C PHE A 84 8.29 -3.50 -0.07
N TYR A 85 7.52 -4.36 -0.72
CA TYR A 85 6.44 -3.96 -1.63
C TYR A 85 5.30 -3.22 -0.92
N GLU A 86 5.13 -3.47 0.38
CA GLU A 86 4.18 -2.86 1.29
C GLU A 86 4.65 -1.51 1.88
N GLY A 87 5.87 -1.08 1.60
CA GLY A 87 6.46 0.15 2.13
C GLY A 87 6.90 0.04 3.59
N PHE A 88 7.13 1.20 4.24
CA PHE A 88 7.85 1.26 5.53
C PHE A 88 7.03 1.72 6.74
N ASP A 89 5.76 2.05 6.58
CA ASP A 89 4.93 2.67 7.63
C ASP A 89 4.84 1.82 8.92
N ARG A 90 4.98 0.50 8.80
CA ARG A 90 4.92 -0.46 9.91
C ARG A 90 6.26 -0.78 10.58
N TYR A 91 7.38 -0.35 10.00
CA TYR A 91 8.73 -0.76 10.43
C TYR A 91 9.47 0.32 11.24
N GLY A 92 8.76 1.33 11.75
CA GLY A 92 9.40 2.48 12.41
C GLY A 92 10.39 2.10 13.52
N LYS A 93 10.02 1.14 14.38
CA LYS A 93 10.86 0.70 15.51
C LYS A 93 12.06 -0.14 15.06
N GLU A 94 11.89 -0.95 14.03
CA GLU A 94 12.95 -1.74 13.42
C GLU A 94 13.96 -0.84 12.73
N LEU A 95 13.49 0.15 11.95
CA LEU A 95 14.35 1.09 11.25
C LEU A 95 15.24 1.90 12.20
N GLU A 96 14.74 2.30 13.37
CA GLU A 96 15.54 2.97 14.41
C GLU A 96 16.73 2.12 14.89
N LYS A 97 16.60 0.79 14.87
CA LYS A 97 17.62 -0.15 15.35
C LYS A 97 18.45 -0.80 14.23
N LEU A 98 18.01 -0.65 12.99
CA LEU A 98 18.55 -1.39 11.85
C LEU A 98 20.02 -1.05 11.54
N GLY A 99 20.47 0.17 11.83
CA GLY A 99 21.82 0.65 11.48
C GLY A 99 21.82 1.59 10.28
N LYS A 100 22.93 1.70 9.53
CA LYS A 100 23.07 2.73 8.46
C LYS A 100 22.31 2.35 7.20
N HIS A 101 21.16 2.97 6.99
CA HIS A 101 20.30 2.69 5.85
C HIS A 101 19.66 3.97 5.26
N LYS A 102 19.03 3.84 4.09
CA LYS A 102 18.09 4.81 3.54
C LYS A 102 16.85 4.07 3.05
N THR A 103 15.70 4.73 3.05
CA THR A 103 14.46 4.17 2.49
C THR A 103 13.92 5.07 1.38
N SER A 104 13.16 4.47 0.46
CA SER A 104 12.20 5.17 -0.40
C SER A 104 10.84 4.50 -0.27
N LYS A 105 9.94 4.61 -1.26
CA LYS A 105 8.57 4.08 -1.17
C LYS A 105 8.49 2.58 -0.85
N GLY A 106 9.42 1.78 -1.37
CA GLY A 106 9.45 0.33 -1.16
C GLY A 106 10.84 -0.28 -1.32
N CYS A 107 11.88 0.55 -1.20
CA CYS A 107 13.27 0.12 -1.31
C CYS A 107 14.02 0.49 -0.04
N LEU A 108 14.69 -0.49 0.54
CA LEU A 108 15.67 -0.31 1.62
C LEU A 108 17.08 -0.35 1.00
N TYR A 109 17.82 0.74 1.11
CA TYR A 109 19.17 0.88 0.59
C TYR A 109 20.20 0.73 1.71
N ILE A 110 21.11 -0.24 1.55
CA ILE A 110 22.18 -0.56 2.48
C ILE A 110 23.52 -0.44 1.74
N ASN A 111 24.48 0.31 2.29
CA ASN A 111 25.80 0.44 1.65
C ASN A 111 26.68 -0.80 1.85
N LYS A 112 26.62 -1.44 3.02
CA LYS A 112 27.27 -2.71 3.33
C LYS A 112 26.52 -3.41 4.46
N LEU A 113 26.41 -4.74 4.41
CA LEU A 113 25.69 -5.52 5.43
C LEU A 113 26.32 -5.39 6.82
N ALA A 114 27.62 -5.10 6.90
CA ALA A 114 28.31 -4.92 8.18
C ALA A 114 27.84 -3.71 8.98
N ASP A 115 27.14 -2.73 8.35
CA ASP A 115 26.56 -1.58 9.07
C ASP A 115 25.13 -1.85 9.55
N ILE A 116 24.64 -3.08 9.38
CA ILE A 116 23.23 -3.45 9.60
C ILE A 116 23.13 -4.52 10.68
N ASP A 117 22.18 -4.32 11.60
CA ASP A 117 21.76 -5.36 12.53
C ASP A 117 21.02 -6.46 11.74
N ARG A 118 21.64 -7.64 11.68
CA ARG A 118 21.14 -8.76 10.88
C ARG A 118 19.89 -9.40 11.48
N GLU A 119 19.71 -9.34 12.80
CA GLU A 119 18.52 -9.89 13.44
C GLU A 119 17.31 -8.99 13.16
N VAL A 120 17.51 -7.67 13.25
CA VAL A 120 16.47 -6.70 12.88
C VAL A 120 16.09 -6.84 11.41
N LEU A 121 17.07 -6.93 10.49
CA LEU A 121 16.80 -7.14 9.07
C LEU A 121 16.03 -8.45 8.82
N THR A 122 16.43 -9.53 9.49
CA THR A 122 15.75 -10.84 9.39
C THR A 122 14.30 -10.74 9.82
N SER A 123 14.02 -10.09 10.95
CA SER A 123 12.66 -9.86 11.44
C SER A 123 11.83 -9.07 10.42
N MET A 124 12.38 -7.98 9.86
CA MET A 124 11.68 -7.19 8.84
C MET A 124 11.34 -8.01 7.60
N VAL A 125 12.30 -8.77 7.05
CA VAL A 125 12.07 -9.61 5.86
C VAL A 125 11.05 -10.72 6.15
N GLN A 126 11.07 -11.31 7.34
CA GLN A 126 10.09 -12.30 7.76
C GLN A 126 8.69 -11.71 7.89
N GLN A 127 8.56 -10.52 8.50
CA GLN A 127 7.28 -9.79 8.56
C GLN A 127 6.74 -9.48 7.15
N SER A 128 7.60 -9.02 6.25
CA SER A 128 7.23 -8.75 4.85
C SER A 128 6.71 -10.01 4.14
N TYR A 129 7.42 -11.14 4.30
CA TYR A 129 6.99 -12.43 3.75
C TYR A 129 5.65 -12.89 4.31
N LEU A 130 5.46 -12.79 5.62
CA LEU A 130 4.20 -13.16 6.28
C LEU A 130 3.05 -12.28 5.79
N LEU A 131 3.25 -10.97 5.63
CA LEU A 131 2.24 -10.07 5.08
C LEU A 131 1.85 -10.44 3.65
N ALA A 132 2.81 -10.85 2.83
CA ALA A 132 2.60 -11.20 1.43
C ALA A 132 1.95 -12.59 1.25
N THR A 133 2.10 -13.51 2.23
CA THR A 133 1.63 -14.90 2.14
C THR A 133 0.44 -15.21 3.03
N THR A 134 0.17 -14.39 4.03
CA THR A 134 -1.03 -14.53 4.87
C THR A 134 -2.24 -14.03 4.09
N PRO A 135 -3.29 -14.87 3.89
CA PRO A 135 -4.53 -14.41 3.28
C PRO A 135 -5.11 -13.25 4.09
N GLN A 136 -5.15 -12.05 3.50
CA GLN A 136 -5.94 -10.98 4.08
C GLN A 136 -7.42 -11.30 3.89
N LYS A 137 -8.17 -11.31 4.99
CA LYS A 137 -9.64 -11.35 4.93
C LYS A 137 -10.09 -10.07 4.23
N LYS A 138 -10.42 -10.18 2.94
CA LYS A 138 -11.05 -9.09 2.21
C LYS A 138 -12.45 -8.91 2.75
N ILE A 139 -12.78 -7.68 3.12
CA ILE A 139 -14.16 -7.30 3.42
C ILE A 139 -14.96 -7.50 2.14
N ALA A 140 -15.89 -8.45 2.16
CA ALA A 140 -16.58 -8.92 0.97
C ALA A 140 -17.91 -8.20 0.74
N SER A 141 -18.43 -7.48 1.75
CA SER A 141 -19.71 -6.77 1.66
C SER A 141 -19.72 -5.49 2.48
N VAL A 142 -20.65 -4.59 2.13
CA VAL A 142 -20.89 -3.34 2.86
C VAL A 142 -21.23 -3.62 4.32
N ASN A 143 -22.05 -4.63 4.60
CA ASN A 143 -22.43 -5.00 5.97
C ASN A 143 -21.22 -5.45 6.78
N GLU A 144 -20.36 -6.29 6.20
CA GLU A 144 -19.12 -6.71 6.85
C GLU A 144 -18.18 -5.52 7.12
N TYR A 145 -18.12 -4.54 6.21
CA TYR A 145 -17.37 -3.30 6.46
C TYR A 145 -17.93 -2.54 7.66
N ILE A 146 -19.24 -2.36 7.70
CA ILE A 146 -19.95 -1.65 8.78
C ILE A 146 -19.73 -2.34 10.13
N GLU A 147 -19.75 -3.67 10.17
CA GLU A 147 -19.45 -4.47 11.36
C GLU A 147 -17.98 -4.34 11.81
N SER A 148 -17.07 -4.05 10.89
CA SER A 148 -15.65 -3.84 11.21
C SER A 148 -15.33 -2.45 11.76
N ILE A 149 -16.27 -1.49 11.68
CA ILE A 149 -16.06 -0.13 12.18
C ILE A 149 -15.90 -0.15 13.71
N PRO A 150 -14.84 0.49 14.27
CA PRO A 150 -14.69 0.59 15.71
C PRO A 150 -15.91 1.22 16.39
N ASN A 151 -16.36 0.65 17.51
CA ASN A 151 -17.55 1.12 18.24
C ASN A 151 -17.52 2.64 18.51
N ALA A 152 -16.35 3.20 18.85
CA ALA A 152 -16.19 4.64 19.11
C ALA A 152 -16.51 5.51 17.87
N ALA A 153 -16.25 5.01 16.67
CA ALA A 153 -16.47 5.73 15.42
C ALA A 153 -17.86 5.50 14.83
N ARG A 154 -18.59 4.49 15.31
CA ARG A 154 -19.78 3.99 14.64
C ARG A 154 -20.85 5.06 14.41
N ALA A 155 -21.16 5.86 15.42
CA ALA A 155 -22.16 6.92 15.32
C ALA A 155 -21.78 7.98 14.27
N LYS A 156 -20.51 8.43 14.27
CA LYS A 156 -20.05 9.45 13.31
C LYS A 156 -19.90 8.90 11.89
N PHE A 157 -19.54 7.63 11.78
CA PHE A 157 -19.49 6.94 10.50
C PHE A 157 -20.89 6.81 9.90
N ASP A 158 -21.88 6.41 10.70
CA ASP A 158 -23.27 6.31 10.25
C ASP A 158 -23.81 7.69 9.82
N GLU A 159 -23.49 8.77 10.54
CA GLU A 159 -23.84 10.15 10.16
C GLU A 159 -23.20 10.57 8.83
N LEU A 160 -21.90 10.31 8.62
CA LEU A 160 -21.21 10.60 7.36
C LEU A 160 -21.81 9.78 6.21
N ARG A 161 -22.08 8.49 6.45
CA ARG A 161 -22.66 7.57 5.46
C ARG A 161 -24.06 8.02 5.02
N GLU A 162 -24.90 8.43 5.98
CA GLU A 162 -26.23 8.98 5.71
C GLU A 162 -26.14 10.27 4.89
N LEU A 163 -25.25 11.19 5.26
CA LEU A 163 -25.02 12.42 4.50
C LEU A 163 -24.65 12.15 3.04
N VAL A 164 -23.76 11.19 2.77
CA VAL A 164 -23.38 10.84 1.40
C VAL A 164 -24.56 10.23 0.65
N ARG A 165 -25.36 9.37 1.29
CA ARG A 165 -26.56 8.78 0.66
C ARG A 165 -27.62 9.83 0.33
N ASP A 166 -27.79 10.82 1.19
CA ASP A 166 -28.74 11.92 0.97
C ASP A 166 -28.26 12.86 -0.15
N ALA A 167 -26.96 13.14 -0.21
CA ALA A 167 -26.38 14.00 -1.24
C ALA A 167 -26.23 13.30 -2.60
N PHE A 168 -26.21 11.96 -2.63
CA PHE A 168 -26.08 11.15 -3.84
C PHE A 168 -27.01 9.93 -3.82
N PRO A 169 -28.34 10.13 -3.89
CA PRO A 169 -29.33 9.07 -3.72
C PRO A 169 -29.33 8.02 -4.84
N GLU A 170 -28.83 8.38 -6.02
CA GLU A 170 -28.66 7.44 -7.15
C GLU A 170 -27.40 6.56 -7.03
N GLY A 171 -26.56 6.83 -6.03
CA GLY A 171 -25.32 6.10 -5.78
C GLY A 171 -25.57 4.75 -5.11
N ASN A 172 -25.02 3.69 -5.70
CA ASN A 172 -24.96 2.38 -5.06
C ASN A 172 -23.69 2.23 -4.22
N GLU A 173 -23.84 1.70 -3.01
CA GLU A 173 -22.72 1.35 -2.16
C GLU A 173 -22.03 0.07 -2.65
N VAL A 174 -20.71 0.11 -2.65
CA VAL A 174 -19.84 -1.02 -2.95
C VAL A 174 -18.69 -1.08 -1.96
N VAL A 175 -18.09 -2.25 -1.77
CA VAL A 175 -16.76 -2.32 -1.16
C VAL A 175 -15.72 -2.19 -2.27
N SER A 176 -14.87 -1.19 -2.15
CA SER A 176 -13.74 -0.93 -3.05
C SER A 176 -12.62 -0.27 -2.24
N TYR A 177 -11.39 -0.66 -2.51
CA TYR A 177 -10.19 -0.33 -1.76
C TYR A 177 -10.29 -0.71 -0.28
N GLY A 178 -11.09 -1.73 0.04
CA GLY A 178 -11.34 -2.18 1.40
C GLY A 178 -12.22 -1.24 2.24
N ILE A 179 -12.88 -0.26 1.63
CA ILE A 179 -13.78 0.71 2.27
C ILE A 179 -15.10 0.86 1.50
N ILE A 180 -16.07 1.63 2.02
CA ILE A 180 -17.31 1.91 1.29
C ILE A 180 -17.03 2.94 0.20
N GLY A 181 -17.38 2.61 -1.04
CA GLY A 181 -17.45 3.52 -2.17
C GLY A 181 -18.87 3.68 -2.69
N TYR A 182 -19.16 4.82 -3.32
CA TYR A 182 -20.45 5.14 -3.95
C TYR A 182 -20.26 5.31 -5.46
N LYS A 183 -21.02 4.56 -6.26
CA LYS A 183 -20.93 4.58 -7.74
C LYS A 183 -22.30 4.68 -8.40
N LEU A 184 -22.34 5.30 -9.59
CA LEU A 184 -23.53 5.33 -10.46
C LEU A 184 -23.47 4.19 -11.48
N GLY A 185 -24.39 3.23 -11.39
CA GLY A 185 -24.41 2.05 -12.27
C GLY A 185 -23.06 1.31 -12.29
N ASP A 186 -22.53 1.07 -13.49
CA ASP A 186 -21.22 0.41 -13.70
C ASP A 186 -20.03 1.37 -13.76
N LYS A 187 -20.25 2.67 -13.52
CA LYS A 187 -19.14 3.64 -13.44
C LYS A 187 -18.26 3.36 -12.21
N ARG A 188 -17.06 3.93 -12.22
CA ARG A 188 -16.17 3.89 -11.04
C ARG A 188 -16.81 4.64 -9.87
N ALA A 189 -16.55 4.16 -8.65
CA ALA A 189 -16.93 4.88 -7.44
C ALA A 189 -16.30 6.28 -7.41
N ARG A 190 -17.10 7.26 -6.99
CA ARG A 190 -16.78 8.69 -7.01
C ARG A 190 -16.51 9.25 -5.63
N VAL A 191 -17.19 8.71 -4.62
CA VAL A 191 -17.04 9.08 -3.21
C VAL A 191 -16.71 7.81 -2.44
N PHE A 192 -15.82 7.91 -1.47
CA PHE A 192 -15.51 6.82 -0.55
C PHE A 192 -15.55 7.35 0.88
N VAL A 193 -15.99 6.50 1.81
CA VAL A 193 -16.02 6.80 3.24
C VAL A 193 -15.40 5.66 4.03
N SER A 194 -14.75 6.02 5.14
CA SER A 194 -14.14 5.05 6.04
C SER A 194 -14.25 5.47 7.50
N GLY A 195 -14.29 4.50 8.40
CA GLY A 195 -14.29 4.72 9.86
C GLY A 195 -13.09 4.07 10.53
N TRP A 196 -12.44 4.83 11.41
CA TRP A 196 -11.20 4.47 12.10
C TRP A 196 -11.34 4.74 13.59
N LYS A 197 -10.38 4.27 14.41
CA LYS A 197 -10.47 4.36 15.87
C LYS A 197 -10.63 5.78 16.43
N ASP A 198 -10.16 6.79 15.72
CA ASP A 198 -10.05 8.19 16.15
C ASP A 198 -10.62 9.20 15.14
N HIS A 199 -11.11 8.74 13.99
CA HIS A 199 -11.70 9.60 12.97
C HIS A 199 -12.61 8.86 12.00
N VAL A 200 -13.37 9.63 11.23
CA VAL A 200 -13.93 9.19 9.94
C VAL A 200 -13.28 9.97 8.81
N ALA A 201 -13.28 9.40 7.61
CA ALA A 201 -12.68 10.06 6.45
C ALA A 201 -13.53 9.92 5.19
N MET A 202 -13.46 10.93 4.32
CA MET A 202 -14.07 10.95 2.99
C MET A 202 -13.00 11.18 1.91
N TYR A 203 -13.19 10.54 0.75
CA TYR A 203 -12.28 10.61 -0.38
C TYR A 203 -13.04 10.68 -1.71
N PRO A 204 -12.43 11.24 -2.78
CA PRO A 204 -11.25 12.11 -2.73
C PRO A 204 -11.65 13.54 -2.31
N VAL A 205 -10.67 14.43 -2.16
CA VAL A 205 -10.94 15.88 -2.10
C VAL A 205 -11.44 16.33 -3.49
N PRO A 206 -12.57 17.06 -3.60
CA PRO A 206 -13.04 17.64 -4.86
C PRO A 206 -11.97 18.51 -5.53
N LYS A 207 -12.02 18.62 -6.86
CA LYS A 207 -11.07 19.44 -7.63
C LYS A 207 -11.47 20.92 -7.71
N ASP A 208 -12.68 21.25 -7.31
CA ASP A 208 -13.19 22.62 -7.28
C ASP A 208 -12.33 23.49 -6.33
N PRO A 209 -11.72 24.59 -6.81
CA PRO A 209 -10.80 25.40 -6.00
C PRO A 209 -11.46 26.10 -4.80
N ASP A 210 -12.72 26.48 -4.91
CA ASP A 210 -13.43 27.19 -3.85
C ASP A 210 -13.81 26.20 -2.74
N LEU A 211 -14.32 25.03 -3.10
CA LEU A 211 -14.53 23.94 -2.15
C LEU A 211 -13.21 23.48 -1.52
N GLN A 212 -12.11 23.41 -2.27
CA GLN A 212 -10.80 23.08 -1.68
C GLN A 212 -10.36 24.10 -0.62
N ARG A 213 -10.65 25.39 -0.83
CA ARG A 213 -10.34 26.44 0.14
C ARG A 213 -11.14 26.26 1.43
N GLU A 214 -12.42 25.94 1.32
CA GLU A 214 -13.29 25.69 2.48
C GLU A 214 -12.97 24.37 3.19
N LEU A 215 -12.60 23.33 2.43
CA LEU A 215 -12.22 22.03 2.95
C LEU A 215 -10.81 21.98 3.53
N ALA A 216 -9.96 22.99 3.27
CA ALA A 216 -8.57 23.04 3.69
C ALA A 216 -8.31 22.64 5.16
N PRO A 217 -9.14 23.03 6.15
CA PRO A 217 -8.95 22.62 7.55
C PRO A 217 -9.07 21.11 7.78
N TYR A 218 -9.73 20.38 6.89
CA TYR A 218 -10.00 18.94 6.99
C TYR A 218 -9.08 18.12 6.08
N ILE A 219 -8.27 18.75 5.22
CA ILE A 219 -7.41 18.02 4.28
C ILE A 219 -6.16 17.53 5.00
N ILE A 220 -5.93 16.21 4.94
CA ILE A 220 -4.66 15.60 5.34
C ILE A 220 -4.02 14.89 4.13
N GLY A 221 -2.74 15.19 3.89
CA GLY A 221 -2.00 14.61 2.79
C GLY A 221 -2.55 15.06 1.42
N LYS A 222 -2.61 14.12 0.47
CA LYS A 222 -2.89 14.45 -0.95
C LYS A 222 -4.35 14.27 -1.38
N GLY A 223 -5.24 13.78 -0.53
CA GLY A 223 -6.59 13.44 -0.98
C GLY A 223 -7.55 12.94 0.08
N THR A 224 -7.26 13.16 1.37
CA THR A 224 -8.09 12.70 2.49
C THR A 224 -8.79 13.90 3.13
N LEU A 225 -10.11 13.84 3.23
CA LEU A 225 -10.85 14.68 4.17
C LEU A 225 -10.99 13.91 5.48
N TRP A 226 -10.40 14.42 6.55
CA TRP A 226 -10.25 13.76 7.84
C TRP A 226 -11.08 14.49 8.89
N PHE A 227 -11.90 13.75 9.64
CA PHE A 227 -12.81 14.32 10.64
C PHE A 227 -12.67 13.59 11.97
N SER A 228 -12.19 14.31 13.00
CA SER A 228 -12.08 13.79 14.38
C SER A 228 -13.43 13.30 14.91
N LEU A 229 -13.41 12.25 15.74
CA LEU A 229 -14.60 11.78 16.47
C LEU A 229 -15.14 12.78 17.49
N ASP A 230 -14.38 13.82 17.84
CA ASP A 230 -14.79 14.81 18.85
C ASP A 230 -15.40 16.10 18.27
N ALA A 231 -15.24 16.37 16.98
CA ALA A 231 -15.74 17.59 16.32
C ALA A 231 -16.96 17.29 15.42
N PRO A 232 -18.00 18.14 15.37
CA PRO A 232 -19.14 17.91 14.49
C PRO A 232 -18.72 17.88 13.02
N LEU A 233 -19.40 17.08 12.19
CA LEU A 233 -19.18 17.07 10.75
C LEU A 233 -19.66 18.40 10.13
N PRO A 234 -18.89 19.02 9.20
CA PRO A 234 -19.33 20.21 8.48
C PRO A 234 -20.35 19.83 7.39
N LYS A 235 -21.59 19.54 7.81
CA LYS A 235 -22.59 18.84 6.99
C LYS A 235 -22.82 19.45 5.62
N LYS A 236 -23.07 20.77 5.56
CA LYS A 236 -23.34 21.46 4.30
C LYS A 236 -22.15 21.38 3.33
N LEU A 237 -20.95 21.64 3.84
CA LEU A 237 -19.72 21.55 3.05
C LEU A 237 -19.45 20.13 2.53
N LEU A 238 -19.76 19.10 3.33
CA LEU A 238 -19.67 17.71 2.91
C LEU A 238 -20.68 17.37 1.81
N GLN A 239 -21.92 17.88 1.90
CA GLN A 239 -22.93 17.69 0.86
C GLN A 239 -22.48 18.31 -0.46
N ASP A 240 -21.96 19.55 -0.41
CA ASP A 240 -21.45 20.26 -1.59
C ASP A 240 -20.24 19.53 -2.19
N ALA A 241 -19.37 18.97 -1.35
CA ALA A 241 -18.25 18.12 -1.78
C ALA A 241 -18.71 16.83 -2.48
N VAL A 242 -19.70 16.13 -1.92
CA VAL A 242 -20.30 14.93 -2.55
C VAL A 242 -20.89 15.28 -3.91
N GLN A 243 -21.69 16.34 -3.99
CA GLN A 243 -22.30 16.81 -5.23
C GLN A 243 -21.23 17.13 -6.29
N ALA A 244 -20.18 17.88 -5.93
CA ALA A 244 -19.08 18.18 -6.87
C ALA A 244 -18.38 16.91 -7.41
N LEU A 245 -18.23 15.88 -6.58
CA LEU A 245 -17.62 14.59 -6.97
C LEU A 245 -18.53 13.74 -7.87
N THR A 246 -19.84 13.92 -7.78
CA THR A 246 -20.83 13.08 -8.48
C THR A 246 -21.45 13.76 -9.70
N SER A 247 -21.47 15.10 -9.76
CA SER A 247 -21.96 15.89 -10.89
C SER A 247 -20.99 15.92 -12.08
N THR A 248 -19.71 15.61 -11.87
CA THR A 248 -18.69 15.52 -12.94
C THR A 248 -18.78 14.17 -13.65
N GLY A 249 -19.85 14.00 -14.43
CA GLY A 249 -20.26 12.71 -15.02
C GLY A 249 -20.90 12.78 -16.40
N GLU A 250 -20.62 13.81 -17.20
CA GLU A 250 -20.63 13.78 -18.68
C GLU A 250 -19.20 13.66 -19.21
#